data_AF-A0A804N644-F1
#
_entry.id   AF-A0A804N644-F1
#
_cell.length_a   1.000
_cell.length_b   1.000
_cell.length_c   1.000
_cell.angle_alpha   90.00
_cell.angle_beta   90.00
_cell.angle_gamma   90.00
#
_symmetry.space_group_name_H-M   'P 1'
#
loop_
_entity.id
_entity.type
_entity.pdbx_description
1 polymer ?
#
loop_
_entity_poly.entity_id
_entity_poly.type
_entity_poly.pdbx_seq_one_letter_code
_entity_poly.pdbx_strand_id
1 'polypeptide(L)'
;MLTLDPEDSLDFLRTARMATYVFLISGPTLHLWFNFISKLFPKKDVVNTLKKMALGQAVYGPIMKSVFFSYNAGLQGETLPEIIARLKRDLVPAITSGLLYWPTCDLITFKFVPVHLQPLVSNSFSFLWTIYITYMASLKKADACGCGHEYVAVVK
;
A
#
# COMPACT_ATOMS: atom_id res chain seq x y z
N MET A 1 23.52 -10.02 -20.45
CA MET A 1 22.36 -9.49 -21.18
C MET A 1 21.14 -10.08 -20.52
N LEU A 2 20.39 -9.31 -19.71
CA LEU A 2 19.14 -9.79 -19.12
C LEU A 2 18.11 -9.86 -20.25
N THR A 3 18.01 -11.02 -20.88
CA THR A 3 16.94 -11.31 -21.83
C THR A 3 15.65 -11.42 -21.02
N LEU A 4 14.88 -10.34 -20.98
CA LEU A 4 13.53 -10.34 -20.41
C LEU A 4 12.72 -11.37 -21.20
N ASP A 5 12.19 -12.38 -20.52
CA ASP A 5 11.35 -13.37 -21.16
C ASP A 5 10.08 -12.68 -21.70
N PRO A 6 9.39 -13.21 -22.72
CA PRO A 6 8.13 -12.64 -23.20
C PRO A 6 7.04 -12.49 -22.11
N GLU A 7 7.15 -13.27 -21.02
CA GLU A 7 6.33 -13.11 -19.80
C GLU A 7 6.58 -11.78 -19.05
N ASP A 8 7.71 -11.09 -19.29
CA ASP A 8 8.01 -9.75 -18.77
C ASP A 8 7.39 -8.62 -19.62
N SER A 9 6.52 -8.95 -20.57
CA SER A 9 5.73 -7.93 -21.27
C SER A 9 4.87 -7.13 -20.28
N LEU A 10 4.90 -5.81 -20.42
CA LEU A 10 4.17 -4.91 -19.53
C LEU A 10 2.67 -5.19 -19.60
N ASP A 11 2.08 -5.64 -18.48
CA ASP A 11 0.64 -5.83 -18.36
C ASP A 11 -0.07 -4.46 -18.32
N PHE A 12 -0.44 -3.96 -19.49
CA PHE A 12 -1.09 -2.66 -19.65
C PHE A 12 -2.44 -2.59 -18.94
N LEU A 13 -3.21 -3.68 -18.91
CA LEU A 13 -4.52 -3.70 -18.28
C LEU A 13 -4.40 -3.61 -16.75
N ARG A 14 -3.49 -4.41 -16.14
CA ARG A 14 -3.17 -4.27 -14.72
C ARG A 14 -2.64 -2.87 -14.42
N THR A 15 -1.73 -2.37 -15.24
CA THR A 15 -1.15 -1.03 -15.06
C THR A 15 -2.22 0.05 -15.12
N ALA A 16 -3.12 -0.01 -16.09
CA ALA A 16 -4.24 0.93 -16.23
C ALA A 16 -5.19 0.88 -15.02
N ARG A 17 -5.51 -0.31 -14.50
CA ARG A 17 -6.34 -0.47 -13.29
C ARG A 17 -5.67 0.12 -12.05
N MET A 18 -4.37 -0.11 -11.87
CA MET A 18 -3.64 0.49 -10.74
C MET A 18 -3.53 2.00 -10.87
N ALA A 19 -3.21 2.50 -12.07
CA ALA A 19 -3.08 3.93 -12.35
C ALA A 19 -4.41 4.66 -12.11
N THR A 20 -5.52 4.14 -12.61
CA THR A 20 -6.85 4.71 -12.40
C THR A 20 -7.25 4.72 -10.92
N TYR A 21 -6.98 3.64 -10.17
CA TYR A 21 -7.19 3.62 -8.72
C TYR A 21 -6.40 4.73 -8.01
N VAL A 22 -5.09 4.81 -8.28
CA VAL A 22 -4.23 5.78 -7.60
C VAL A 22 -4.62 7.21 -7.96
N PHE A 23 -4.87 7.47 -9.23
CA PHE A 23 -5.17 8.81 -9.74
C PHE A 23 -6.55 9.31 -9.33
N LEU A 24 -7.60 8.48 -9.44
CA LEU A 24 -8.98 8.91 -9.24
C LEU A 24 -9.47 8.73 -7.79
N ILE A 25 -8.94 7.73 -7.08
CA ILE A 25 -9.41 7.38 -5.74
C ILE A 25 -8.36 7.76 -4.70
N SER A 26 -7.24 7.04 -4.69
CA SER A 26 -6.24 7.17 -3.61
C SER A 26 -5.69 8.58 -3.48
N GLY A 27 -5.34 9.23 -4.60
CA GLY A 27 -4.79 10.59 -4.62
C GLY A 27 -5.72 11.59 -3.96
N PRO A 28 -6.93 11.82 -4.51
CA PRO A 28 -7.90 12.74 -3.92
C PRO A 28 -8.24 12.41 -2.46
N THR A 29 -8.48 11.14 -2.13
CA THR A 29 -8.84 10.76 -0.75
C THR A 29 -7.69 10.99 0.23
N LEU A 30 -6.44 10.83 -0.21
CA LEU A 30 -5.27 11.08 0.63
C LEU A 30 -5.10 12.57 0.93
N HIS A 31 -5.30 13.43 -0.07
CA HIS A 31 -5.34 14.88 0.14
C HIS A 31 -6.45 15.27 1.13
N LEU A 32 -7.66 14.74 0.95
CA LEU A 32 -8.78 15.00 1.86
C LEU A 32 -8.47 14.51 3.27
N TRP A 33 -7.89 13.32 3.42
CA TRP A 33 -7.52 12.75 4.71
C TRP A 33 -6.53 13.60 5.48
N PHE A 34 -5.39 13.97 4.86
CA PHE A 34 -4.36 14.75 5.54
C PHE A 34 -4.86 16.14 5.95
N ASN A 35 -5.68 16.78 5.12
CA ASN A 35 -6.33 18.06 5.47
C ASN A 35 -7.34 17.90 6.60
N PHE A 36 -8.23 16.91 6.51
CA PHE A 36 -9.24 16.64 7.52
C PHE A 36 -8.62 16.33 8.88
N ILE A 37 -7.67 15.40 8.93
CA ILE A 37 -7.06 14.96 10.18
C ILE A 37 -6.18 16.05 10.81
N SER A 38 -5.55 16.88 9.99
CA SER A 38 -4.78 18.04 10.47
C SER A 38 -5.67 19.18 10.93
N LYS A 39 -6.88 19.33 10.39
CA LYS A 39 -7.88 20.27 10.92
C LYS A 39 -8.47 19.78 12.25
N LEU A 40 -8.72 18.48 12.36
CA LEU A 40 -9.24 17.87 13.59
C LEU A 40 -8.21 17.91 14.73
N PHE A 41 -6.94 17.68 14.43
CA PHE A 41 -5.83 17.76 15.39
C PHE A 41 -4.75 18.74 14.90
N PRO A 42 -4.91 20.05 15.13
CA PRO A 42 -4.03 21.07 14.55
C PRO A 42 -2.60 21.07 15.12
N LYS A 43 -2.41 20.58 16.35
CA LYS A 43 -1.11 20.59 17.01
C LYS A 43 -0.22 19.42 16.53
N LYS A 44 1.10 19.61 16.65
CA LYS A 44 2.16 18.63 16.31
C LYS A 44 2.88 18.08 17.55
N ASP A 45 2.22 18.13 18.71
CA ASP A 45 2.68 17.45 19.91
C ASP A 45 2.49 15.93 19.78
N VAL A 46 3.13 15.18 20.69
CA VAL A 46 3.17 13.72 20.64
C VAL A 46 1.76 13.13 20.69
N VAL A 47 0.89 13.63 21.59
CA VAL A 47 -0.45 13.08 21.79
C VAL A 47 -1.31 13.25 20.53
N ASN A 48 -1.32 14.44 19.94
CA ASN A 48 -2.09 14.65 18.71
C ASN A 48 -1.52 13.90 17.52
N THR A 49 -0.20 13.79 17.41
CA THR A 49 0.45 12.99 16.37
C THR A 49 0.03 11.52 16.47
N LEU A 50 0.05 10.95 17.68
CA LEU A 50 -0.41 9.58 17.92
C LEU A 50 -1.90 9.40 17.60
N LYS A 51 -2.76 10.39 17.91
CA LYS A 51 -4.19 10.35 17.54
C LYS A 51 -4.38 10.32 16.01
N LYS A 52 -3.63 11.14 15.27
CA LYS A 52 -3.67 11.14 13.78
C LYS A 52 -3.26 9.77 13.23
N MET A 53 -2.15 9.22 13.74
CA MET A 53 -1.65 7.91 13.35
C MET A 53 -2.67 6.81 13.67
N ALA A 54 -3.23 6.80 14.88
CA ALA A 54 -4.21 5.81 15.31
C ALA A 54 -5.45 5.82 14.40
N LEU A 55 -5.98 7.00 14.07
CA LEU A 55 -7.09 7.11 13.13
C LEU A 55 -6.70 6.73 11.69
N GLY A 56 -5.45 7.00 11.29
CA GLY A 56 -4.90 6.54 10.01
C GLY A 56 -4.92 5.02 9.91
N GLN A 57 -4.43 4.33 10.94
CA GLN A 57 -4.34 2.88 10.98
C GLN A 57 -5.69 2.18 11.24
N ALA A 58 -6.58 2.80 12.02
CA ALA A 58 -7.86 2.19 12.40
C ALA A 58 -9.02 2.53 11.44
N VAL A 59 -8.96 3.66 10.74
CA VAL A 59 -10.07 4.15 9.91
C VAL A 59 -9.65 4.23 8.45
N TYR A 60 -8.73 5.15 8.12
CA TYR A 60 -8.37 5.41 6.72
C TYR A 60 -7.75 4.19 6.03
N GLY A 61 -6.78 3.55 6.68
CA GLY A 61 -6.07 2.39 6.16
C GLY A 61 -7.00 1.23 5.82
N PRO A 62 -7.80 0.72 6.77
CA PRO A 62 -8.75 -0.37 6.51
C PRO A 62 -9.75 -0.02 5.42
N ILE A 63 -10.34 1.18 5.44
CA ILE A 63 -11.29 1.63 4.42
C ILE A 63 -10.64 1.62 3.04
N MET A 64 -9.46 2.25 2.89
CA MET A 64 -8.81 2.33 1.58
C MET A 64 -8.30 0.98 1.08
N LYS A 65 -7.87 0.09 1.99
CA LYS A 65 -7.52 -1.29 1.61
C LYS A 65 -8.73 -2.08 1.15
N SER A 66 -9.88 -1.94 1.81
CA SER A 66 -11.14 -2.55 1.36
C SER A 66 -11.57 -2.01 0.00
N VAL A 67 -11.55 -0.69 -0.18
CA VAL A 67 -11.88 -0.04 -1.46
C VAL A 67 -10.94 -0.53 -2.56
N PHE A 68 -9.62 -0.60 -2.30
CA PHE A 68 -8.66 -1.12 -3.26
C PHE A 68 -8.99 -2.55 -3.70
N PHE A 69 -9.20 -3.47 -2.75
CA PHE A 69 -9.50 -4.86 -3.08
C PHE A 69 -10.82 -5.00 -3.82
N SER A 70 -11.88 -4.29 -3.40
CA SER A 70 -13.18 -4.30 -4.07
C SER A 70 -13.10 -3.70 -5.47
N TYR A 71 -12.42 -2.56 -5.64
CA TYR A 71 -12.21 -1.92 -6.93
C TYR A 71 -11.47 -2.85 -7.89
N ASN A 72 -10.38 -3.46 -7.41
CA ASN A 72 -9.54 -4.33 -8.21
C ASN A 72 -10.30 -5.59 -8.66
N ALA A 73 -10.98 -6.25 -7.72
CA ALA A 73 -11.77 -7.45 -7.99
C ALA A 73 -12.98 -7.17 -8.90
N GLY A 74 -13.67 -6.03 -8.69
CA GLY A 74 -14.76 -5.61 -9.58
C GLY A 74 -14.29 -5.41 -11.03
N LEU A 75 -13.11 -4.82 -11.23
CA LEU A 75 -12.51 -4.69 -12.56
C LEU A 75 -11.86 -5.98 -13.09
N GLN A 76 -11.82 -7.06 -12.30
CA GLN A 76 -11.51 -8.41 -12.74
C GLN A 76 -12.77 -9.19 -13.16
N GLY A 77 -13.97 -8.61 -12.95
CA GLY A 77 -15.24 -9.28 -13.22
C GLY A 77 -15.68 -10.24 -12.11
N GLU A 78 -15.08 -10.15 -10.91
CA GLU A 78 -15.52 -10.94 -9.77
C GLU A 78 -16.92 -10.52 -9.31
N THR A 79 -17.75 -11.50 -8.99
CA THR A 79 -19.07 -11.31 -8.40
C THR A 79 -18.98 -10.80 -6.96
N LEU A 80 -20.07 -10.23 -6.44
CA LEU A 80 -20.09 -9.72 -5.07
C LEU A 80 -19.69 -10.77 -4.00
N PRO A 81 -20.15 -12.04 -4.07
CA PRO A 81 -19.68 -13.09 -3.15
C PRO A 81 -18.16 -13.33 -3.21
N GLU A 82 -17.57 -13.30 -4.41
CA GLU A 82 -16.12 -13.50 -4.61
C GLU A 82 -15.31 -12.33 -4.04
N ILE A 83 -15.79 -11.10 -4.25
CA ILE A 83 -15.19 -9.89 -3.66
C ILE A 83 -15.21 -9.98 -2.13
N ILE A 84 -16.33 -10.41 -1.54
CA ILE A 84 -16.45 -10.59 -0.08
C ILE A 84 -15.48 -11.68 0.40
N ALA A 85 -15.36 -12.79 -0.31
CA ALA A 85 -14.43 -13.86 0.03
C ALA A 85 -12.97 -13.37 -0.01
N ARG A 86 -12.60 -12.58 -1.03
CA ARG A 86 -11.29 -11.95 -1.15
C ARG A 86 -11.00 -11.00 0.01
N LEU A 87 -11.94 -10.15 0.38
CA LEU A 87 -11.78 -9.25 1.52
C LEU A 87 -11.55 -10.03 2.81
N LYS A 88 -12.30 -11.10 3.06
CA LYS A 88 -12.12 -11.96 4.24
C LYS A 88 -10.74 -12.62 4.26
N ARG A 89 -10.22 -13.01 3.10
CA ARG A 89 -8.91 -13.66 2.96
C ARG A 89 -7.74 -12.68 3.11
N ASP A 90 -7.81 -11.53 2.44
CA ASP A 90 -6.63 -10.70 2.18
C ASP A 90 -6.55 -9.44 3.05
N LEU A 91 -7.68 -8.96 3.60
CA LEU A 91 -7.70 -7.66 4.26
C LEU A 91 -6.89 -7.65 5.56
N VAL A 92 -7.03 -8.67 6.40
CA VAL A 92 -6.26 -8.76 7.65
C VAL A 92 -4.75 -8.88 7.36
N PRO A 93 -4.27 -9.81 6.50
CA PRO A 93 -2.87 -9.84 6.07
C PRO A 93 -2.38 -8.51 5.48
N ALA A 94 -3.21 -7.83 4.67
CA ALA A 94 -2.84 -6.55 4.08
C ALA A 94 -2.73 -5.44 5.14
N ILE A 95 -3.56 -5.46 6.18
CA ILE A 95 -3.48 -4.52 7.31
C ILE A 95 -2.22 -4.77 8.12
N THR A 96 -1.96 -6.02 8.51
CA THR A 96 -0.87 -6.38 9.41
C THR A 96 0.51 -6.30 8.75
N SER A 97 0.62 -6.54 7.43
CA SER A 97 1.91 -6.54 6.73
C SER A 97 2.71 -5.24 6.88
N GLY A 98 2.02 -4.09 6.97
CA GLY A 98 2.65 -2.79 7.09
C GLY A 98 2.56 -2.15 8.48
N LEU A 99 2.24 -2.93 9.52
CA LEU A 99 1.91 -2.37 10.85
C LEU A 99 3.08 -1.66 11.55
N LEU A 100 4.33 -1.98 11.21
CA LEU A 100 5.50 -1.23 11.72
C LEU A 100 5.93 -0.11 10.76
N TYR A 101 5.85 -0.40 9.45
CA TYR A 101 6.28 0.51 8.40
C TYR A 101 5.44 1.79 8.39
N TRP A 102 4.12 1.66 8.30
CA TRP A 102 3.23 2.81 8.12
C TRP A 102 3.17 3.72 9.34
N PRO A 103 3.09 3.24 10.60
CA PRO A 103 3.16 4.14 11.75
C PRO A 103 4.48 4.92 11.84
N THR A 104 5.60 4.31 11.42
CA THR A 104 6.88 5.02 11.37
C THR A 104 6.85 6.14 10.32
N CYS A 105 6.37 5.85 9.12
CA CYS A 105 6.18 6.83 8.06
C CYS A 105 5.20 7.95 8.45
N ASP A 106 4.08 7.60 9.09
CA ASP A 106 3.07 8.54 9.56
C ASP A 106 3.64 9.45 10.64
N LEU A 107 4.43 8.92 11.58
CA LEU A 107 5.10 9.71 12.61
C LEU A 107 6.04 10.75 11.98
N ILE A 108 6.88 10.33 11.04
CA ILE A 108 7.77 11.23 10.31
C ILE A 108 6.95 12.31 9.57
N THR A 109 5.92 11.88 8.85
CA THR A 109 5.08 12.75 8.02
C THR A 109 4.35 13.80 8.88
N PHE A 110 3.63 13.38 9.92
CA PHE A 110 2.85 14.31 10.74
C PHE A 110 3.72 15.21 11.62
N LYS A 111 4.89 14.74 12.06
CA LYS A 111 5.79 15.52 12.91
C LYS A 111 6.54 16.59 12.11
N PHE A 112 7.13 16.21 10.99
CA PHE A 112 8.11 17.06 10.29
C PHE A 112 7.57 17.72 9.03
N VAL A 113 6.51 17.19 8.40
CA VAL A 113 6.06 17.65 7.08
C VAL A 113 4.87 18.63 7.22
N PRO A 114 4.86 19.77 6.50
CA PRO A 114 3.69 20.63 6.44
C PRO A 114 2.53 19.97 5.67
N VAL A 115 1.29 20.27 6.04
CA VAL A 115 0.09 19.53 5.59
C VAL A 115 -0.02 19.41 4.07
N HIS A 116 0.30 20.47 3.32
CA HIS A 116 0.21 20.47 1.86
C HIS A 116 1.24 19.54 1.18
N LEU A 117 2.32 19.16 1.85
CA LEU A 117 3.34 18.22 1.36
C LEU A 117 3.18 16.80 1.92
N GLN A 118 2.32 16.58 2.90
CA GLN A 118 2.12 15.25 3.50
C GLN A 118 1.67 14.18 2.48
N PRO A 119 0.75 14.47 1.54
CA PRO A 119 0.40 13.53 0.49
C PRO A 119 1.61 13.14 -0.38
N LEU A 120 2.49 14.10 -0.71
CA LEU A 120 3.68 13.84 -1.51
C LEU A 120 4.64 12.89 -0.78
N VAL A 121 4.96 13.20 0.49
CA VAL A 121 5.86 12.36 1.30
C VAL A 121 5.27 10.97 1.54
N SER A 122 3.97 10.88 1.81
CA SER A 122 3.27 9.60 1.97
C SER A 122 3.31 8.76 0.68
N ASN A 123 3.20 9.38 -0.49
CA ASN A 123 3.38 8.68 -1.78
C ASN A 123 4.83 8.24 -2.00
N SER A 124 5.83 9.02 -1.56
CA SER A 124 7.24 8.58 -1.61
C SER A 124 7.47 7.34 -0.74
N PHE A 125 6.90 7.28 0.47
CA PHE A 125 6.93 6.06 1.28
C PHE A 125 6.15 4.92 0.60
N SER A 126 5.01 5.21 -0.02
CA SER A 126 4.25 4.20 -0.78
C SER A 126 5.05 3.58 -1.93
N PHE A 127 5.87 4.37 -2.61
CA PHE A 127 6.77 3.87 -3.64
C PHE A 127 7.81 2.90 -3.07
N LEU A 128 8.46 3.26 -1.95
CA LEU A 128 9.41 2.38 -1.25
C LEU A 128 8.73 1.09 -0.76
N TRP A 129 7.52 1.21 -0.21
CA TRP A 129 6.73 0.06 0.19
C TRP A 129 6.41 -0.87 -0.98
N THR A 130 6.08 -0.30 -2.14
CA THR A 130 5.77 -1.05 -3.36
C THR A 130 6.98 -1.86 -3.86
N ILE A 131 8.18 -1.27 -3.79
CA ILE A 131 9.44 -1.98 -4.10
C ILE A 131 9.61 -3.16 -3.14
N TYR A 132 9.47 -2.92 -1.83
CA TYR A 132 9.63 -3.94 -0.81
C TYR A 132 8.66 -5.12 -1.00
N ILE A 133 7.35 -4.87 -1.16
CA ILE A 133 6.38 -5.95 -1.31
C ILE A 133 6.55 -6.72 -2.62
N THR A 134 6.97 -6.03 -3.70
CA THR A 134 7.27 -6.68 -4.99
C THR A 134 8.45 -7.62 -4.85
N TYR A 135 9.50 -7.17 -4.17
CA TYR A 135 10.67 -8.00 -3.86
C TYR A 135 10.30 -9.21 -2.96
N MET A 136 9.52 -8.99 -1.91
CA MET A 136 9.07 -10.09 -1.05
C MET A 136 8.18 -11.09 -1.81
N ALA A 137 7.38 -10.62 -2.77
CA ALA A 137 6.59 -11.49 -3.63
C ALA A 137 7.47 -12.28 -4.61
N SER A 138 8.53 -11.70 -5.16
CA SER A 138 9.46 -12.41 -6.05
C SER A 138 10.25 -13.48 -5.32
N LEU A 139 10.67 -13.23 -4.06
CA LEU A 139 11.33 -14.25 -3.23
C LEU A 139 10.43 -15.44 -2.98
N LYS A 140 9.17 -15.20 -2.57
CA LYS A 140 8.19 -16.28 -2.37
C LYS A 140 7.94 -17.10 -3.64
N LYS A 141 7.95 -16.46 -4.81
CA LYS A 141 7.82 -17.16 -6.11
C LYS A 141 9.05 -18.05 -6.38
N ALA A 142 10.26 -17.58 -6.08
CA ALA A 142 11.49 -18.35 -6.26
C ALA A 142 11.57 -19.56 -5.32
N ASP A 143 11.16 -19.39 -4.06
CA ASP A 143 11.07 -20.49 -3.09
C ASP A 143 10.06 -21.55 -3.54
N ALA A 144 8.89 -21.12 -4.05
CA ALA A 144 7.86 -22.03 -4.55
C ALA A 144 8.30 -22.81 -5.81
N CYS A 145 9.19 -22.25 -6.63
CA CYS A 145 9.77 -22.93 -7.80
C CYS A 145 10.98 -23.83 -7.43
N GLY A 146 11.45 -23.80 -6.18
CA GLY A 146 12.63 -24.54 -5.73
C GLY A 146 13.98 -23.88 -6.08
N CYS A 147 13.98 -22.77 -6.81
CA CYS A 147 15.20 -22.00 -7.13
C CYS A 147 15.78 -21.24 -5.92
N GLY A 148 15.03 -21.10 -4.82
CA GLY A 148 15.47 -20.38 -3.61
C GLY A 148 16.72 -20.98 -2.94
N HIS A 149 16.97 -22.28 -3.09
CA HIS A 149 18.15 -22.94 -2.52
C HIS A 149 19.47 -22.48 -3.15
N GLU A 150 19.48 -22.12 -4.44
CA GLU A 150 20.68 -21.61 -5.11
C GLU A 150 20.99 -20.16 -4.70
N TYR A 151 19.98 -19.33 -4.49
CA TYR A 151 20.19 -17.90 -4.19
C TYR A 151 20.68 -17.63 -2.77
N VAL A 152 20.15 -18.35 -1.76
CA VAL A 152 20.62 -18.20 -0.37
C VAL A 152 22.04 -18.72 -0.18
N ALA A 153 22.48 -19.67 -1.01
CA ALA A 153 23.85 -20.18 -0.99
C ALA A 153 24.88 -19.19 -1.56
N VAL A 154 24.47 -18.22 -2.39
CA VAL A 154 25.36 -17.21 -2.96
C VAL A 154 25.52 -15.97 -2.05
N VAL A 155 24.57 -15.71 -1.15
CA VAL A 155 24.57 -14.51 -0.29
C VAL A 155 25.15 -14.79 1.11
N LYS A 156 25.50 -16.04 1.42
CA LYS A 156 26.31 -16.40 2.60
C LYS A 156 27.78 -16.51 2.21
#